data_AF-A0A059E252-F1
#
_entry.id   AF-A0A059E252-F1
#
_cell.length_a   1.000
_cell.length_b   1.000
_cell.length_c   1.000
_cell.angle_alpha   90.00
_cell.angle_beta   90.00
_cell.angle_gamma   90.00
#
_symmetry.space_group_name_H-M   'P 1'
#
loop_
_entity.id
_entity.type
_entity.pdbx_description
1 polymer ?
#
loop_
_entity_poly.entity_id
_entity_poly.type
_entity_poly.pdbx_seq_one_letter_code
_entity_poly.pdbx_strand_id
1 'polypeptide(L)'
;MKQQLLRAGVAVAAMLAVAGTAAAEGEWSGNVALSTDYVWRGVSQSNEDMAISGGFDYANGIFYAGTWASNVDFEDGSDTNVELDFYAGVASEFSNGVSWDLGVIYYSYPDSEDEDLDFVELQAALGYAFEGGVEVGGAVYWDPDNENIYIEGSAGYAFTDVFSADVSVGNYSFDGGGDYTNWSLGGTYSTPVGIDIDVRYWDTDIDDTGIADERVVLTLAKSL
;
A
#
# COMPACT_ATOMS: atom_id res chain seq x y z
N MET A 1 -13.12 27.00 -11.53
CA MET A 1 -12.84 25.81 -12.35
C MET A 1 -12.65 24.68 -11.36
N LYS A 2 -13.55 23.69 -11.36
CA LYS A 2 -13.53 22.57 -10.41
C LYS A 2 -12.29 21.75 -10.73
N GLN A 3 -11.37 21.62 -9.78
CA GLN A 3 -10.26 20.67 -9.91
C GLN A 3 -10.89 19.29 -10.04
N GLN A 4 -10.83 18.73 -11.25
CA GLN A 4 -11.14 17.33 -11.49
C GLN A 4 -9.94 16.58 -10.90
N LEU A 5 -10.13 16.03 -9.71
CA LEU A 5 -9.21 15.06 -9.12
C LEU A 5 -9.04 13.94 -10.15
N LEU A 6 -7.83 13.82 -10.70
CA LEU A 6 -7.46 12.78 -11.64
C LEU A 6 -7.68 11.44 -10.93
N ARG A 7 -8.59 10.63 -11.47
CA ARG A 7 -8.90 9.28 -11.02
C ARG A 7 -7.91 8.24 -11.57
N ALA A 8 -6.63 8.58 -11.63
CA ALA A 8 -5.59 7.62 -11.98
C ALA A 8 -4.97 7.16 -10.65
N GLY A 9 -5.54 6.10 -10.08
CA GLY A 9 -5.00 5.45 -8.89
C GLY A 9 -3.58 4.98 -9.18
N VAL A 10 -2.62 5.58 -8.49
CA VAL A 10 -1.32 4.95 -8.25
C VAL A 10 -1.59 3.93 -7.15
N ALA A 11 -1.66 2.65 -7.50
CA ALA A 11 -1.73 1.54 -6.56
C ALA A 11 -0.36 1.32 -5.91
N VAL A 12 0.16 2.35 -5.25
CA VAL A 12 1.19 2.20 -4.23
C VAL A 12 0.41 1.97 -2.94
N ALA A 13 0.73 0.92 -2.20
CA ALA A 13 0.24 0.68 -0.84
C ALA A 13 0.78 1.73 0.16
N ALA A 14 0.91 2.98 -0.27
CA ALA A 14 0.84 4.14 0.56
C ALA A 14 -0.60 4.60 0.43
N MET A 15 -1.38 4.45 1.50
CA MET A 15 -2.59 5.24 1.69
C MET A 15 -2.17 6.71 1.78
N LEU A 16 -1.82 7.32 0.65
CA LEU A 16 -1.85 8.75 0.51
C LEU A 16 -3.33 9.10 0.57
N ALA A 17 -3.79 9.40 1.78
CA ALA A 17 -5.04 10.10 1.97
C ALA A 17 -4.98 11.30 1.02
N VAL A 18 -5.79 11.24 -0.05
CA VAL A 18 -5.93 12.37 -0.96
C VAL A 18 -6.38 13.51 -0.07
N ALA A 19 -5.51 14.51 0.09
CA ALA A 19 -5.76 15.66 0.95
C ALA A 19 -6.98 16.42 0.41
N GLY A 20 -8.16 16.00 0.85
CA GLY A 20 -9.42 16.61 0.52
C GLY A 20 -9.46 18.03 1.06
N THR A 21 -9.96 18.97 0.25
CA THR A 21 -10.33 20.29 0.74
C THR A 21 -11.31 20.11 1.89
N ALA A 22 -10.91 20.49 3.11
CA ALA A 22 -11.68 20.33 4.35
C ALA A 22 -13.20 20.52 4.15
N ALA A 23 -13.92 19.41 4.03
CA ALA A 23 -15.37 19.40 4.11
C ALA A 23 -15.78 19.67 5.58
N ALA A 24 -16.89 20.37 5.77
CA ALA A 24 -17.40 20.69 7.12
C ALA A 24 -17.89 19.45 7.89
N GLU A 25 -18.00 18.31 7.22
CA GLU A 25 -18.25 16.97 7.76
C GLU A 25 -17.13 16.05 7.24
N GLY A 26 -16.69 15.10 8.06
CA GLY A 26 -15.67 14.14 7.63
C GLY A 26 -16.19 13.22 6.51
N GLU A 27 -15.27 12.73 5.70
CA GLU A 27 -15.53 11.89 4.53
C GLU A 27 -15.28 10.43 4.88
N TRP A 28 -16.19 9.55 4.46
CA TRP A 28 -16.03 8.10 4.55
C TRP A 28 -15.75 7.54 3.16
N SER A 29 -14.81 6.62 3.05
CA SER A 29 -14.54 5.85 1.85
C SER A 29 -14.37 4.37 2.17
N GLY A 30 -14.43 3.54 1.15
CA GLY A 30 -14.05 2.14 1.26
C GLY A 30 -13.59 1.58 -0.07
N ASN A 31 -13.03 0.38 -0.02
CA ASN A 31 -12.53 -0.31 -1.20
C ASN A 31 -12.66 -1.83 -1.07
N VAL A 32 -12.58 -2.50 -2.21
CA VAL A 32 -12.44 -3.95 -2.30
C VAL A 32 -11.56 -4.30 -3.49
N ALA A 33 -10.72 -5.32 -3.33
CA ALA A 33 -9.86 -5.86 -4.36
C ALA A 33 -9.88 -7.39 -4.37
N LEU A 34 -9.69 -7.95 -5.55
CA LEU A 34 -9.40 -9.36 -5.77
C LEU A 34 -8.10 -9.47 -6.54
N SER A 35 -7.10 -10.09 -5.95
CA SER A 35 -5.76 -10.25 -6.52
C SER A 35 -5.46 -11.73 -6.75
N THR A 36 -4.63 -12.03 -7.74
CA THR A 36 -4.10 -13.40 -7.91
C THR A 36 -3.12 -13.79 -6.82
N ASP A 37 -2.57 -12.81 -6.10
CA ASP A 37 -1.64 -12.96 -4.98
C ASP A 37 -1.67 -11.65 -4.14
N TYR A 38 -1.52 -11.75 -2.82
CA TYR A 38 -1.29 -10.62 -1.94
C TYR A 38 0.21 -10.46 -1.69
N VAL A 39 0.84 -9.46 -2.30
CA VAL A 39 2.27 -9.19 -2.14
C VAL A 39 2.49 -7.99 -1.20
N TRP A 40 3.28 -8.21 -0.14
CA TRP A 40 3.74 -7.16 0.76
C TRP A 40 5.27 -7.06 0.69
N ARG A 41 5.77 -5.87 0.31
CA ARG A 41 7.21 -5.59 0.16
C ARG A 41 7.95 -6.62 -0.72
N GLY A 42 7.28 -7.13 -1.75
CA GLY A 42 7.83 -8.13 -2.68
C GLY A 42 7.66 -9.59 -2.24
N VAL A 43 7.17 -9.85 -1.02
CA VAL A 43 6.94 -11.20 -0.50
C VAL A 43 5.44 -11.53 -0.53
N SER A 44 5.08 -12.68 -1.09
CA SER A 44 3.71 -13.20 -1.06
C SER A 44 3.28 -13.47 0.38
N GLN A 45 2.11 -12.94 0.75
CA GLN A 45 1.43 -13.13 2.03
C GLN A 45 0.28 -14.13 1.92
N SER A 46 -0.08 -14.58 0.72
CA SER A 46 -1.15 -15.55 0.48
C SER A 46 -0.65 -16.78 -0.27
N ASN A 47 0.61 -17.16 -0.04
CA ASN A 47 1.28 -18.29 -0.68
C ASN A 47 1.07 -18.41 -2.21
N GLU A 48 1.16 -17.28 -2.93
CA GLU A 48 0.92 -17.18 -4.38
C GLU A 48 -0.50 -17.59 -4.83
N ASP A 49 -1.44 -17.69 -3.88
CA ASP A 49 -2.85 -17.94 -4.10
C ASP A 49 -3.68 -16.65 -4.04
N MET A 50 -4.91 -16.74 -4.55
CA MET A 50 -5.80 -15.59 -4.66
C MET A 50 -6.10 -14.94 -3.30
N ALA A 51 -6.09 -13.61 -3.28
CA ALA A 51 -6.43 -12.82 -2.11
C ALA A 51 -7.62 -11.89 -2.38
N ILE A 52 -8.55 -11.81 -1.43
CA ILE A 52 -9.56 -10.76 -1.36
C ILE A 52 -9.19 -9.80 -0.24
N SER A 53 -9.18 -8.51 -0.56
CA SER A 53 -8.86 -7.47 0.41
C SER A 53 -9.81 -6.28 0.32
N GLY A 54 -9.84 -5.47 1.38
CA GLY A 54 -10.64 -4.26 1.40
C GLY A 54 -10.59 -3.56 2.73
N GLY A 55 -11.08 -2.32 2.75
CA GLY A 55 -10.98 -1.45 3.90
C GLY A 55 -12.05 -0.37 3.93
N PHE A 56 -12.05 0.34 5.07
CA PHE A 56 -12.91 1.48 5.33
C PHE A 56 -12.09 2.60 5.98
N ASP A 57 -12.25 3.81 5.45
CA ASP A 57 -11.52 4.99 5.90
C ASP A 57 -12.47 6.08 6.33
N TYR A 58 -11.99 6.90 7.26
CA TYR A 58 -12.56 8.17 7.63
C TYR A 58 -11.48 9.25 7.58
N ALA A 59 -11.76 10.36 6.89
CA ALA A 59 -10.88 11.51 6.82
C ALA A 59 -11.60 12.79 7.26
N ASN A 60 -10.94 13.64 8.06
CA ASN A 60 -11.45 14.94 8.44
C ASN A 60 -10.32 15.96 8.63
N GLY A 61 -10.25 16.92 7.71
CA GLY A 61 -9.15 17.89 7.66
C GLY A 61 -7.84 17.16 7.35
N ILE A 62 -6.86 17.29 8.26
CA ILE A 62 -5.58 16.57 8.12
C ILE A 62 -5.59 15.19 8.76
N PHE A 63 -6.63 14.84 9.54
CA PHE A 63 -6.68 13.57 10.26
C PHE A 63 -7.32 12.49 9.41
N TYR A 64 -6.80 11.27 9.52
CA TYR A 64 -7.45 10.09 8.98
C TYR A 64 -7.35 8.91 9.97
N ALA A 65 -8.27 7.96 9.82
CA ALA A 65 -8.20 6.64 10.44
C ALA A 65 -8.95 5.64 9.58
N GLY A 66 -8.56 4.37 9.65
CA GLY A 66 -9.22 3.32 8.90
C GLY A 66 -8.83 1.93 9.33
N THR A 67 -9.33 0.96 8.59
CA THR A 67 -9.02 -0.46 8.75
C THR A 67 -8.95 -1.12 7.39
N TRP A 68 -8.10 -2.13 7.28
CA TRP A 68 -7.93 -2.95 6.09
C TRP A 68 -7.88 -4.41 6.52
N ALA A 69 -8.34 -5.32 5.66
CA ALA A 69 -8.23 -6.74 5.90
C ALA A 69 -7.99 -7.50 4.61
N SER A 70 -7.36 -8.66 4.73
CA SER A 70 -7.21 -9.65 3.67
C SER A 70 -7.16 -11.07 4.23
N ASN A 71 -7.36 -12.06 3.37
CA ASN A 71 -6.85 -13.39 3.65
C ASN A 71 -5.33 -13.43 3.47
N VAL A 72 -4.68 -14.24 4.29
CA VAL A 72 -3.25 -14.58 4.25
C VAL A 72 -3.08 -16.10 4.30
N ASP A 73 -1.90 -16.58 3.95
CA ASP A 73 -1.44 -17.95 4.10
C ASP A 73 0.08 -17.91 4.21
N PHE A 74 0.59 -18.09 5.43
CA PHE A 74 2.01 -18.08 5.72
C PHE A 74 2.55 -19.50 5.73
N GLU A 75 3.57 -19.79 4.91
CA GLU A 75 4.28 -21.09 4.90
C GLU A 75 5.19 -21.29 6.15
N ASP A 76 4.80 -20.74 7.30
CA ASP A 76 5.55 -20.76 8.56
C ASP A 76 4.97 -21.72 9.61
N GLY A 77 3.78 -22.28 9.35
CA GLY A 77 3.11 -23.24 10.23
C GLY A 77 2.20 -22.61 11.29
N SER A 78 1.98 -21.29 11.25
CA SER A 78 1.12 -20.55 12.18
C SER A 78 -0.39 -20.80 12.01
N ASP A 79 -0.82 -21.45 10.92
CA ASP A 79 -2.24 -21.63 10.51
C ASP A 79 -3.02 -20.29 10.49
N THR A 80 -2.33 -19.20 10.18
CA THR A 80 -2.89 -17.84 10.10
C THR A 80 -3.57 -17.63 8.76
N ASN A 81 -4.84 -17.19 8.77
CA ASN A 81 -5.64 -17.04 7.55
C ASN A 81 -6.15 -15.61 7.34
N VAL A 82 -6.06 -14.74 8.35
CA VAL A 82 -6.62 -13.38 8.30
C VAL A 82 -5.61 -12.37 8.82
N GLU A 83 -5.45 -11.29 8.06
CA GLU A 83 -4.81 -10.05 8.51
C GLU A 83 -5.88 -8.98 8.66
N LEU A 84 -5.82 -8.24 9.78
CA LEU A 84 -6.68 -7.11 10.08
C LEU A 84 -5.87 -5.95 10.61
N ASP A 85 -5.80 -4.90 9.82
CA ASP A 85 -5.02 -3.71 10.13
C ASP A 85 -5.90 -2.60 10.66
N PHE A 86 -5.34 -1.83 11.58
CA PHE A 86 -5.91 -0.57 12.04
C PHE A 86 -4.87 0.53 11.91
N TYR A 87 -5.26 1.65 11.33
CA TYR A 87 -4.34 2.76 11.12
C TYR A 87 -4.99 4.09 11.42
N ALA A 88 -4.14 5.04 11.81
CA ALA A 88 -4.51 6.43 11.99
C ALA A 88 -3.31 7.32 11.75
N GLY A 89 -3.57 8.54 11.30
CA GLY A 89 -2.49 9.46 11.01
C GLY A 89 -2.94 10.87 10.71
N VAL A 90 -1.96 11.65 10.27
CA VAL A 90 -2.15 12.98 9.74
C VAL A 90 -1.46 13.12 8.40
N ALA A 91 -2.17 13.67 7.42
CA ALA A 91 -1.63 13.94 6.10
C ALA A 91 -2.05 15.34 5.61
N SER A 92 -1.15 16.01 4.89
CA SER A 92 -1.47 17.28 4.24
C SER A 92 -0.49 17.63 3.14
N GLU A 93 -0.58 18.86 2.64
CA GLU A 93 0.31 19.41 1.63
C GLU A 93 0.95 20.70 2.14
N PHE A 94 2.26 20.82 1.95
CA PHE A 94 2.97 22.07 2.15
C PHE A 94 2.59 23.09 1.06
N SER A 95 2.77 24.38 1.33
CA SER A 95 2.41 25.44 0.37
C SER A 95 3.17 25.42 -0.96
N ASN A 96 4.23 24.61 -1.07
CA ASN A 96 5.01 24.39 -2.27
C ASN A 96 4.56 23.14 -3.07
N GLY A 97 3.49 22.45 -2.67
CA GLY A 97 2.94 21.29 -3.37
C GLY A 97 3.53 19.94 -2.95
N VAL A 98 4.42 19.91 -1.94
CA VAL A 98 4.94 18.64 -1.39
C VAL A 98 3.91 18.09 -0.42
N SER A 99 3.40 16.90 -0.69
CA SER A 99 2.54 16.15 0.23
C SER A 99 3.37 15.49 1.33
N TRP A 100 2.76 15.31 2.50
CA TRP A 100 3.35 14.60 3.63
C TRP A 100 2.30 13.76 4.36
N ASP A 101 2.75 12.67 4.94
CA ASP A 101 1.94 11.75 5.74
C ASP A 101 2.75 11.26 6.94
N LEU A 102 2.15 11.28 8.13
CA LEU A 102 2.67 10.66 9.33
C LEU A 102 1.58 9.77 9.93
N GLY A 103 1.87 8.48 10.09
CA GLY A 103 0.88 7.48 10.47
C GLY A 103 1.40 6.47 11.47
N VAL A 104 0.47 5.74 12.07
CA VAL A 104 0.70 4.50 12.80
C VAL A 104 -0.21 3.43 12.22
N ILE A 105 0.32 2.22 12.08
CA ILE A 105 -0.39 1.03 11.62
C ILE A 105 -0.20 -0.03 12.69
N TYR A 106 -1.28 -0.73 13.06
CA TYR A 106 -1.24 -1.92 13.88
C TYR A 106 -1.75 -3.08 13.03
N TYR A 107 -0.86 -4.03 12.77
CA TYR A 107 -1.14 -5.27 12.06
C TYR A 107 -1.59 -6.30 13.09
N SER A 108 -2.74 -6.93 12.84
CA SER A 108 -3.28 -7.96 13.73
C SER A 108 -3.61 -9.24 12.96
N TYR A 109 -3.17 -10.36 13.52
CA TYR A 109 -3.38 -11.71 13.00
C TYR A 109 -4.23 -12.48 14.01
N PRO A 110 -5.55 -12.25 14.06
CA PRO A 110 -6.40 -12.70 15.16
C PRO A 110 -6.54 -14.23 15.27
N ASP A 111 -6.13 -14.98 14.24
CA ASP A 111 -6.14 -16.44 14.21
C ASP A 111 -4.75 -17.08 14.25
N SER A 112 -3.68 -16.31 14.52
CA SER A 112 -2.35 -16.88 14.80
C SER A 112 -2.31 -17.47 16.22
N GLU A 113 -2.77 -18.71 16.39
CA GLU A 113 -3.03 -19.31 17.72
C GLU A 113 -1.77 -19.36 18.62
N ASP A 114 -0.67 -19.88 18.07
CA ASP A 114 0.56 -20.20 18.83
C ASP A 114 1.72 -19.22 18.56
N GLU A 115 1.57 -18.30 17.60
CA GLU A 115 2.58 -17.32 17.20
C GLU A 115 2.10 -15.88 17.47
N ASP A 116 2.97 -15.04 18.00
CA ASP A 116 2.70 -13.61 18.21
C ASP A 116 3.16 -12.85 16.96
N LEU A 117 2.26 -12.74 15.99
CA LEU A 117 2.52 -12.08 14.71
C LEU A 117 2.08 -10.61 14.71
N ASP A 118 1.40 -10.14 15.75
CA ASP A 118 0.92 -8.76 15.84
C ASP A 118 2.07 -7.77 16.00
N PHE A 119 2.05 -6.67 15.23
CA PHE A 119 3.09 -5.64 15.35
C PHE A 119 2.58 -4.25 14.97
N VAL A 120 3.35 -3.23 15.33
CA VAL A 120 3.06 -1.82 15.04
C VAL A 120 4.11 -1.26 14.10
N GLU A 121 3.72 -0.44 13.13
CA GLU A 121 4.65 0.38 12.35
C GLU A 121 4.33 1.86 12.48
N LEU A 122 5.38 2.67 12.64
CA LEU A 122 5.32 4.11 12.46
C LEU A 122 5.71 4.46 11.02
N GLN A 123 4.85 5.21 10.34
CA GLN A 123 5.03 5.64 8.95
C GLN A 123 5.39 7.12 8.88
N ALA A 124 6.31 7.46 7.97
CA ALA A 124 6.45 8.81 7.44
C ALA A 124 6.65 8.79 5.93
N ALA A 125 5.89 9.61 5.19
CA ALA A 125 6.00 9.69 3.73
C ALA A 125 6.00 11.13 3.22
N LEU A 126 6.62 11.31 2.05
CA LEU A 126 6.61 12.55 1.27
C LEU A 126 6.27 12.23 -0.19
N GLY A 127 5.58 13.15 -0.85
CA GLY A 127 5.26 13.04 -2.27
C GLY A 127 5.30 14.37 -3.00
N TYR A 128 5.44 14.30 -4.32
CA TYR A 128 5.37 15.47 -5.18
C TYR A 128 4.84 15.12 -6.58
N ALA A 129 3.85 15.87 -7.04
CA ALA A 129 3.32 15.78 -8.39
C ALA A 129 3.89 16.91 -9.26
N PHE A 130 4.64 16.54 -10.30
CA PHE A 130 5.20 17.48 -11.25
C PHE A 130 4.17 17.91 -12.30
N GLU A 131 4.28 19.17 -12.74
CA GLU A 131 3.63 19.61 -13.96
C GLU A 131 4.09 18.72 -15.13
N GLY A 132 3.15 17.99 -15.72
CA GLY A 132 3.44 17.01 -16.78
C GLY A 132 2.95 15.59 -16.48
N GLY A 133 2.48 15.31 -15.26
CA GLY A 133 1.80 14.06 -14.89
C GLY A 133 2.73 13.00 -14.28
N VAL A 134 3.99 13.36 -14.00
CA VAL A 134 4.90 12.50 -13.22
C VAL A 134 4.68 12.77 -11.75
N GLU A 135 4.54 11.71 -10.97
CA GLU A 135 4.43 11.75 -9.52
C GLU A 135 5.59 10.96 -8.92
N VAL A 136 6.16 11.45 -7.82
CA VAL A 136 7.22 10.76 -7.08
C VAL A 136 6.88 10.71 -5.61
N GLY A 137 7.28 9.65 -4.94
CA GLY A 137 7.05 9.43 -3.53
C GLY A 137 8.25 8.77 -2.84
N GLY A 138 8.30 8.92 -1.53
CA GLY A 138 9.18 8.14 -0.68
C GLY A 138 8.59 7.99 0.71
N ALA A 139 8.78 6.81 1.30
CA ALA A 139 8.22 6.46 2.60
C ALA A 139 9.23 5.70 3.45
N VAL A 140 9.08 5.83 4.76
CA VAL A 140 9.81 5.07 5.78
C VAL A 140 8.79 4.48 6.73
N TYR A 141 8.97 3.20 7.05
CA TYR A 141 8.19 2.45 8.01
C TYR A 141 9.16 1.89 9.04
N TRP A 142 8.86 2.11 10.32
CA TRP A 142 9.67 1.63 11.42
C TRP A 142 8.81 0.82 12.38
N ASP A 143 9.18 -0.43 12.56
CA ASP A 143 8.65 -1.30 13.58
C ASP A 143 9.50 -1.14 14.86
N PRO A 144 8.94 -0.56 15.94
CA PRO A 144 9.68 -0.31 17.17
C PRO A 144 9.91 -1.58 18.00
N ASP A 145 9.07 -2.60 17.84
CA ASP A 145 9.13 -3.81 18.67
C ASP A 145 10.10 -4.83 18.08
N ASN A 146 10.11 -4.97 16.75
CA ASN A 146 11.05 -5.81 16.03
C ASN A 146 12.32 -5.06 15.58
N GLU A 147 12.39 -3.75 15.81
CA GLU A 147 13.50 -2.87 15.42
C GLU A 147 13.81 -2.90 13.90
N ASN A 148 12.82 -3.26 13.07
CA ASN A 148 12.95 -3.35 11.62
C ASN A 148 12.65 -2.00 10.94
N ILE A 149 13.30 -1.72 9.81
CA ILE A 149 13.06 -0.51 9.01
C ILE A 149 12.89 -0.83 7.54
N TYR A 150 11.79 -0.35 6.95
CA TYR A 150 11.54 -0.40 5.52
C TYR A 150 11.57 1.01 4.94
N ILE A 151 12.29 1.19 3.82
CA ILE A 151 12.37 2.45 3.10
C ILE A 151 12.01 2.17 1.64
N GLU A 152 11.11 2.98 1.07
CA GLU A 152 10.67 2.85 -0.32
C GLU A 152 10.74 4.20 -1.05
N GLY A 153 11.06 4.14 -2.34
CA GLY A 153 10.83 5.22 -3.29
C GLY A 153 9.97 4.73 -4.46
N SER A 154 9.10 5.61 -4.95
CA SER A 154 8.21 5.30 -6.06
C SER A 154 8.11 6.44 -7.07
N ALA A 155 7.76 6.09 -8.31
CA ALA A 155 7.44 7.04 -9.35
C ALA A 155 6.29 6.52 -10.22
N GLY A 156 5.35 7.40 -10.55
CA GLY A 156 4.18 7.10 -11.36
C GLY A 156 4.00 8.08 -12.51
N TYR A 157 3.29 7.64 -13.53
CA TYR A 157 2.88 8.48 -14.65
C TYR A 157 1.48 8.13 -15.14
N ALA A 158 0.58 9.11 -15.14
CA ALA A 158 -0.73 9.00 -15.77
C ALA A 158 -0.64 9.38 -17.26
N PHE A 159 -0.70 8.38 -18.15
CA PHE A 159 -0.72 8.63 -19.59
C PHE A 159 -2.05 9.21 -20.07
N THR A 160 -3.14 8.82 -19.41
CA THR A 160 -4.50 9.29 -19.65
C THR A 160 -5.29 9.26 -18.34
N ASP A 161 -6.53 9.77 -18.36
CA ASP A 161 -7.44 9.71 -17.21
C ASP A 161 -7.80 8.27 -16.76
N VAL A 162 -7.48 7.26 -17.57
CA VAL A 162 -7.85 5.85 -17.32
C VAL A 162 -6.67 4.89 -17.43
N PHE A 163 -5.46 5.37 -17.69
CA PHE A 163 -4.29 4.52 -17.85
C PHE A 163 -3.05 5.17 -17.26
N SER A 164 -2.42 4.45 -16.33
CA SER A 164 -1.21 4.84 -15.63
C SER A 164 -0.21 3.69 -15.59
N ALA A 165 1.05 4.02 -15.33
CA ALA A 165 2.06 3.05 -14.91
C ALA A 165 2.90 3.64 -13.78
N ASP A 166 3.46 2.76 -12.96
CA ASP A 166 4.31 3.15 -11.85
C ASP A 166 5.35 2.09 -11.53
N VAL A 167 6.38 2.51 -10.81
CA VAL A 167 7.49 1.68 -10.36
C VAL A 167 7.76 2.00 -8.89
N SER A 168 8.13 0.99 -8.12
CA SER A 168 8.63 1.16 -6.75
C SER A 168 9.92 0.37 -6.55
N VAL A 169 10.76 0.84 -5.63
CA VAL A 169 11.92 0.12 -5.12
C VAL A 169 12.02 0.38 -3.63
N GLY A 170 12.21 -0.68 -2.86
CA GLY A 170 12.37 -0.60 -1.41
C GLY A 170 13.50 -1.47 -0.89
N ASN A 171 13.90 -1.21 0.34
CA ASN A 171 14.82 -2.05 1.10
C ASN A 171 14.26 -2.25 2.50
N TYR A 172 14.21 -3.52 2.94
CA TYR A 172 13.78 -3.90 4.27
C TYR A 172 15.00 -4.39 5.05
N SER A 173 15.34 -3.72 6.14
CA SER A 173 16.44 -4.07 7.03
C SER A 173 15.90 -4.58 8.37
N PHE A 174 16.48 -5.67 8.87
CA PHE A 174 16.04 -6.35 10.09
C PHE A 174 17.00 -6.16 11.26
N ASP A 175 16.47 -6.13 12.49
CA ASP A 175 17.33 -6.25 13.67
C ASP A 175 17.98 -7.64 13.73
N GLY A 176 19.21 -7.70 14.22
CA GLY A 176 20.05 -8.91 14.17
C GLY A 176 20.77 -9.13 12.83
N GLY A 177 20.48 -8.32 11.81
CA GLY A 177 21.21 -8.25 10.55
C GLY A 177 20.58 -9.05 9.41
N GLY A 178 20.87 -8.59 8.19
CA GLY A 178 20.18 -9.02 6.98
C GLY A 178 19.32 -7.88 6.46
N ASP A 179 19.29 -7.76 5.14
CA ASP A 179 18.41 -6.86 4.43
C ASP A 179 18.07 -7.50 3.08
N TYR A 180 16.99 -7.04 2.48
CA TYR A 180 16.68 -7.36 1.09
C TYR A 180 16.08 -6.15 0.40
N THR A 181 16.24 -6.10 -0.91
CA THR A 181 15.63 -5.13 -1.79
C THR A 181 14.50 -5.78 -2.59
N ASN A 182 13.39 -5.06 -2.71
CA ASN A 182 12.30 -5.40 -3.61
C ASN A 182 12.08 -4.30 -4.63
N TRP A 183 11.45 -4.64 -5.74
CA TRP A 183 10.95 -3.67 -6.69
C TRP A 183 9.67 -4.15 -7.37
N SER A 184 8.90 -3.20 -7.89
CA SER A 184 7.72 -3.51 -8.69
C SER A 184 7.59 -2.59 -9.89
N LEU A 185 6.93 -3.08 -10.94
CA LEU A 185 6.54 -2.31 -12.12
C LEU A 185 5.12 -2.68 -12.50
N GLY A 186 4.22 -1.72 -12.47
CA GLY A 186 2.80 -1.92 -12.68
C GLY A 186 2.20 -1.02 -13.76
N GLY A 187 1.08 -1.49 -14.31
CA GLY A 187 0.21 -0.69 -15.17
C GLY A 187 -1.25 -0.89 -14.76
N THR A 188 -1.96 0.22 -14.58
CA THR A 188 -3.36 0.22 -14.15
C THR A 188 -4.25 0.79 -15.24
N TYR A 189 -5.37 0.11 -15.51
CA TYR A 189 -6.44 0.57 -16.38
C TYR A 189 -7.77 0.71 -15.64
N SER A 190 -8.30 1.93 -15.58
CA SER A 190 -9.61 2.22 -14.99
C SER A 190 -10.73 2.06 -16.01
N THR A 191 -11.58 1.06 -15.80
CA THR A 191 -12.71 0.78 -16.69
C THR A 191 -13.80 1.86 -16.58
N PRO A 192 -14.65 2.03 -17.62
CA PRO A 192 -15.77 2.97 -17.57
C PRO A 192 -16.81 2.71 -16.45
N VAL A 193 -16.79 1.51 -15.86
CA VAL A 193 -17.68 1.13 -14.74
C VAL A 193 -17.02 1.33 -13.37
N GLY A 194 -15.83 1.95 -13.34
CA GLY A 194 -15.08 2.24 -12.12
C GLY A 194 -14.57 0.98 -11.43
N ILE A 195 -14.09 0.03 -12.23
CA ILE A 195 -13.25 -1.10 -11.77
C ILE A 195 -11.86 -0.83 -12.32
N ASP A 196 -10.85 -0.89 -11.46
CA ASP A 196 -9.45 -0.79 -11.85
C ASP A 196 -8.90 -2.20 -12.09
N ILE A 197 -8.16 -2.34 -13.18
CA ILE A 197 -7.45 -3.56 -13.56
C ILE A 197 -5.96 -3.23 -13.49
N ASP A 198 -5.25 -3.80 -12.54
CA ASP A 198 -3.81 -3.64 -12.37
C ASP A 198 -3.08 -4.93 -12.75
N VAL A 199 -1.98 -4.78 -13.49
CA VAL A 199 -1.03 -5.87 -13.76
C VAL A 199 0.33 -5.39 -13.31
N ARG A 200 0.93 -6.10 -12.36
CA ARG A 200 2.18 -5.70 -11.71
C ARG A 200 3.16 -6.84 -11.62
N TYR A 201 4.39 -6.57 -12.02
CA TYR A 201 5.53 -7.45 -11.77
C TYR A 201 6.16 -7.08 -10.43
N TRP A 202 6.56 -8.09 -9.66
CA TRP A 202 7.29 -7.99 -8.39
C TRP A 202 8.52 -8.88 -8.44
N ASP A 203 9.57 -8.45 -7.76
CA ASP A 203 10.82 -9.19 -7.63
C ASP A 203 11.61 -8.71 -6.42
N THR A 204 12.44 -9.58 -5.86
CA THR A 204 13.27 -9.34 -4.68
C THR A 204 14.67 -9.93 -4.89
N ASP A 205 15.64 -9.52 -4.08
CA ASP A 205 16.95 -10.19 -4.03
C ASP A 205 17.02 -11.25 -2.90
N ILE A 206 15.86 -11.73 -2.42
CA ILE A 206 15.78 -12.85 -1.47
C ILE A 206 16.00 -14.16 -2.24
N ASP A 207 16.98 -14.94 -1.80
CA ASP A 207 17.24 -16.28 -2.33
C ASP A 207 16.53 -17.37 -1.50
N ASP A 208 16.37 -18.56 -2.10
CA ASP A 208 15.96 -19.81 -1.44
C ASP A 208 14.51 -19.85 -0.88
N THR A 209 13.58 -19.04 -1.39
CA THR A 209 12.14 -19.10 -1.02
C THR A 209 11.19 -18.72 -2.16
N GLY A 210 10.23 -19.60 -2.48
CA GLY A 210 9.29 -19.40 -3.60
C GLY A 210 8.39 -18.18 -3.42
N ILE A 211 7.96 -17.89 -2.18
CA ILE A 211 7.13 -16.73 -1.86
C ILE A 211 7.86 -15.38 -2.03
N ALA A 212 9.13 -15.36 -2.43
CA ALA A 212 9.87 -14.15 -2.77
C ALA A 212 10.44 -14.13 -4.22
N ASP A 213 10.19 -15.18 -5.01
CA ASP A 213 10.56 -15.25 -6.43
C ASP A 213 9.83 -14.19 -7.28
N GLU A 214 10.31 -13.96 -8.50
CA GLU A 214 9.65 -13.02 -9.39
C GLU A 214 8.23 -13.46 -9.79
N ARG A 215 7.27 -12.52 -9.76
CA ARG A 215 5.87 -12.83 -10.08
C ARG A 215 5.12 -11.71 -10.76
N VAL A 216 4.04 -12.09 -11.45
CA VAL A 216 3.07 -11.14 -12.03
C VAL A 216 1.74 -11.30 -11.33
N VAL A 217 1.26 -10.21 -10.73
CA VAL A 217 -0.02 -10.14 -10.02
C VAL A 217 -1.03 -9.41 -10.89
N LEU A 218 -2.23 -9.98 -11.02
CA LEU A 218 -3.41 -9.31 -11.56
C LEU A 218 -4.34 -8.95 -10.42
N THR A 219 -4.73 -7.68 -10.35
CA THR A 219 -5.66 -7.16 -9.35
C THR A 219 -6.87 -6.50 -10.01
N LEU A 220 -8.06 -6.83 -9.52
CA LEU A 220 -9.30 -6.14 -9.83
C LEU A 220 -9.76 -5.38 -8.60
N ALA A 221 -9.83 -4.05 -8.67
CA ALA A 221 -10.15 -3.21 -7.52
C ALA A 221 -11.31 -2.25 -7.79
N LYS A 222 -11.99 -1.82 -6.72
CA LYS A 222 -13.03 -0.80 -6.76
C LYS A 222 -13.07 0.01 -5.47
N SER A 223 -13.01 1.33 -5.59
CA SER A 223 -13.34 2.27 -4.51
C SER A 223 -14.85 2.58 -4.48
N LEU A 224 -15.38 2.81 -3.27
CA LEU A 224 -16.79 3.08 -2.96
C LEU A 224 -17.00 4.49 -2.42
#